data_AF-A0A7J2LUY3-F1
#
_entry.id   AF-A0A7J2LUY3-F1
#
_cell.length_a   1.000
_cell.length_b   1.000
_cell.length_c   1.000
_cell.angle_alpha   90.00
_cell.angle_beta   90.00
_cell.angle_gamma   90.00
#
_symmetry.space_group_name_H-M   'P 1'
#
loop_
_entity.id
_entity.type
_entity.pdbx_description
1 polymer ?
#
loop_
_entity_poly.entity_id
_entity_poly.type
_entity_poly.pdbx_seq_one_letter_code
_entity_poly.pdbx_strand_id
1 'polypeptide(L)'
;MKIRMCLVPLYRWPFDREWAAELRKETIRSLSRLNFLELIYPSEEDVKDGLISSDYDALPVIQKFKQKGVDAILLGALTYPHETAAADIVHAFKGVPVGLFATKEPPLPPDGLRKSDSFCGTLALAATLHKRELPFVFLGIHDPRDESFLRKVESFGRASAIIKGLSGARIGMIGPRPETFEMVSFNEHALIKRFNLRIIPISLYET
;
A
#
# COMPACT_ATOMS: atom_id res chain seq x y z
N MET A 1 6.14 13.37 -10.23
CA MET A 1 6.77 12.91 -8.97
C MET A 1 6.78 11.39 -8.95
N LYS A 2 7.92 10.75 -8.69
CA LYS A 2 7.98 9.28 -8.54
C LYS A 2 7.57 8.85 -7.12
N ILE A 3 6.89 7.72 -7.02
CA ILE A 3 6.38 7.12 -5.77
C ILE A 3 7.04 5.77 -5.55
N ARG A 4 7.70 5.62 -4.41
CA ARG A 4 8.27 4.36 -3.93
C ARG A 4 7.16 3.51 -3.33
N MET A 5 6.65 2.58 -4.14
CA MET A 5 5.60 1.67 -3.74
C MET A 5 6.21 0.32 -3.36
N CYS A 6 6.05 -0.04 -2.09
CA CYS A 6 6.56 -1.28 -1.53
C CYS A 6 5.51 -2.39 -1.68
N LEU A 7 5.78 -3.37 -2.55
CA LEU A 7 4.93 -4.55 -2.73
C LEU A 7 5.30 -5.63 -1.70
N VAL A 8 4.28 -6.12 -1.02
CA VAL A 8 4.34 -7.17 0.00
C VAL A 8 3.58 -8.39 -0.54
N PRO A 9 4.26 -9.31 -1.25
CA PRO A 9 3.64 -10.50 -1.81
C PRO A 9 3.47 -11.57 -0.72
N LEU A 10 2.23 -11.89 -0.38
CA LEU A 10 1.87 -12.74 0.75
C LEU A 10 1.44 -14.13 0.29
N TYR A 11 1.91 -15.14 1.01
CA TYR A 11 1.66 -16.55 0.76
C TYR A 11 1.60 -17.33 2.09
N ARG A 12 0.95 -18.50 2.09
CA ARG A 12 0.90 -19.41 3.24
C ARG A 12 0.85 -20.86 2.78
N TRP A 13 1.63 -21.72 3.42
CA TRP A 13 1.48 -23.18 3.32
C TRP A 13 0.14 -23.60 3.96
N PRO A 14 -0.66 -24.52 3.38
CA PRO A 14 -0.31 -25.52 2.36
C PRO A 14 -0.61 -25.15 0.90
N PHE A 15 -0.87 -23.88 0.59
CA PHE A 15 -1.23 -23.47 -0.77
C PHE A 15 -0.05 -23.58 -1.75
N ASP A 16 -0.33 -23.46 -3.04
CA ASP A 16 0.65 -23.65 -4.11
C ASP A 16 1.63 -22.45 -4.15
N ARG A 17 2.90 -22.75 -3.87
CA ARG A 17 3.99 -21.76 -3.83
C ARG A 17 4.43 -21.32 -5.22
N GLU A 18 4.42 -22.24 -6.19
CA GLU A 18 4.79 -21.92 -7.58
C GLU A 18 3.75 -20.97 -8.18
N TRP A 19 2.48 -21.24 -7.93
CA TRP A 19 1.37 -20.35 -8.28
C TRP A 19 1.54 -18.94 -7.69
N ALA A 20 1.88 -18.83 -6.40
CA ALA A 20 2.15 -17.54 -5.77
C ALA A 20 3.35 -16.82 -6.39
N ALA A 21 4.42 -17.53 -6.74
CA ALA A 21 5.60 -16.97 -7.39
C ALA A 21 5.28 -16.45 -8.81
N GLU A 22 4.44 -17.15 -9.57
CA GLU A 22 3.95 -16.69 -10.88
C GLU A 22 3.12 -15.42 -10.74
N LEU A 23 2.15 -15.39 -9.81
CA LEU A 23 1.33 -14.20 -9.56
C LEU A 23 2.17 -13.01 -9.11
N ARG A 24 3.23 -13.23 -8.33
CA ARG A 24 4.19 -12.19 -7.96
C ARG A 24 4.88 -11.62 -9.20
N LYS A 25 5.38 -12.47 -10.11
CA LYS A 25 6.03 -12.04 -11.36
C LYS A 25 5.08 -11.22 -12.23
N GLU A 26 3.84 -11.68 -12.43
CA GLU A 26 2.83 -10.96 -13.22
C GLU A 26 2.41 -9.65 -12.56
N THR A 27 2.30 -9.61 -11.23
CA THR A 27 2.06 -8.37 -10.48
C THR A 27 3.17 -7.35 -10.73
N ILE A 28 4.43 -7.74 -10.58
CA ILE A 28 5.57 -6.86 -10.83
C ILE A 28 5.56 -6.36 -12.28
N ARG A 29 5.37 -7.26 -13.24
CA ARG A 29 5.32 -6.94 -14.67
C ARG A 29 4.22 -5.92 -14.98
N SER A 30 3.01 -6.13 -14.49
CA SER A 30 1.90 -5.20 -14.70
C SER A 30 2.16 -3.83 -14.08
N LEU A 31 2.61 -3.80 -12.82
CA LEU A 31 2.88 -2.54 -12.12
C LEU A 31 4.07 -1.76 -12.70
N SER A 32 5.03 -2.44 -13.32
CA SER A 32 6.19 -1.82 -13.98
C SER A 32 5.79 -0.95 -15.17
N ARG A 33 4.57 -1.12 -15.70
CA ARG A 33 4.00 -0.27 -16.76
C ARG A 33 3.64 1.13 -16.26
N LEU A 34 3.56 1.34 -14.95
CA LEU A 34 3.25 2.65 -14.36
C LEU A 34 4.54 3.44 -14.12
N ASN A 35 4.91 4.29 -15.08
CA ASN A 35 6.18 5.04 -15.08
C ASN A 35 6.40 5.96 -13.86
N PHE A 36 5.33 6.31 -13.13
CA PHE A 36 5.43 7.13 -11.92
C PHE A 36 5.69 6.30 -10.66
N LEU A 37 5.65 4.97 -10.73
CA LEU A 37 5.97 4.07 -9.64
C LEU A 37 7.43 3.62 -9.72
N GLU A 38 8.09 3.66 -8.58
CA GLU A 38 9.31 2.92 -8.30
C GLU A 38 8.91 1.76 -7.39
N LEU A 39 8.93 0.55 -7.95
CA LEU A 39 8.52 -0.64 -7.21
C LEU A 39 9.68 -1.18 -6.37
N ILE A 40 9.40 -1.41 -5.09
CA ILE A 40 10.33 -2.04 -4.16
C ILE A 40 9.64 -3.30 -3.65
N TYR A 41 10.31 -4.44 -3.73
CA TYR A 41 9.79 -5.72 -3.28
C TYR A 41 10.92 -6.62 -2.80
N PRO A 42 10.65 -7.62 -1.95
CA PRO A 42 11.66 -8.58 -1.54
C PRO A 42 12.17 -9.40 -2.73
N SER A 43 13.48 -9.58 -2.84
CA SER A 43 14.16 -10.53 -3.74
C SER A 43 14.27 -11.91 -3.07
N GLU A 44 14.75 -12.90 -3.82
CA GLU A 44 15.00 -14.24 -3.28
C GLU A 44 16.08 -14.28 -2.19
N GLU A 45 16.99 -13.29 -2.20
CA GLU A 45 17.99 -13.09 -1.14
C GLU A 45 17.38 -12.58 0.16
N ASP A 46 16.26 -11.84 0.10
CA ASP A 46 15.61 -11.31 1.31
C ASP A 46 14.76 -12.38 1.98
N VAL A 47 13.94 -13.07 1.17
CA VAL A 47 13.00 -14.12 1.60
C VAL A 47 12.84 -15.12 0.46
N LYS A 48 12.59 -16.38 0.79
CA LYS A 48 12.46 -17.46 -0.21
C LYS A 48 11.40 -17.13 -1.27
N ASP A 49 11.78 -17.22 -2.55
CA ASP A 49 10.96 -16.88 -3.74
C ASP A 49 10.49 -15.40 -3.79
N GLY A 50 11.01 -14.55 -2.91
CA GLY A 50 10.51 -13.20 -2.68
C GLY A 50 9.07 -13.20 -2.16
N LEU A 51 8.61 -14.28 -1.49
CA LEU A 51 7.27 -14.43 -0.91
C LEU A 51 7.36 -14.40 0.62
N ILE A 52 6.46 -13.65 1.25
CA ILE A 52 6.37 -13.53 2.70
C ILE A 52 5.43 -14.61 3.21
N SER A 53 5.99 -15.54 4.00
CA SER A 53 5.35 -16.81 4.36
C SER A 53 5.43 -17.16 5.84
N SER A 54 6.19 -16.38 6.62
CA SER A 54 6.36 -16.53 8.06
C SER A 54 6.64 -15.18 8.73
N ASP A 55 6.56 -15.13 10.06
CA ASP A 55 6.89 -13.91 10.82
C ASP A 55 8.38 -13.53 10.71
N TYR A 56 9.26 -14.52 10.48
CA TYR A 56 10.70 -14.28 10.28
C TYR A 56 10.99 -13.51 8.99
N ASP A 57 10.10 -13.62 7.99
CA ASP A 57 10.22 -12.92 6.71
C ASP A 57 9.94 -11.41 6.85
N ALA A 58 9.26 -10.97 7.91
CA ALA A 58 8.87 -9.57 8.08
C ALA A 58 10.07 -8.64 8.32
N LEU A 59 11.00 -9.04 9.17
CA LEU A 59 12.15 -8.20 9.56
C LEU A 59 13.06 -7.81 8.38
N PRO A 60 13.55 -8.75 7.53
CA PRO A 60 14.40 -8.37 6.38
C PRO A 60 13.65 -7.47 5.39
N VAL A 61 12.35 -7.71 5.17
CA VAL A 61 11.49 -6.87 4.32
C VAL A 61 11.39 -5.45 4.88
N ILE A 62 11.15 -5.30 6.19
CA ILE A 62 11.10 -4.00 6.87
C ILE A 62 12.45 -3.28 6.73
N GLN A 63 13.58 -3.97 6.91
CA GLN A 63 14.90 -3.37 6.77
C GLN A 63 15.14 -2.85 5.35
N LYS A 64 14.82 -3.66 4.33
CA LYS A 64 14.93 -3.24 2.93
C LYS A 64 14.07 -2.02 2.62
N PHE A 65 12.81 -2.04 3.07
CA PHE A 65 11.88 -0.94 2.84
C PHE A 65 12.32 0.34 3.56
N LYS A 66 12.87 0.25 4.79
CA LYS A 66 13.46 1.41 5.48
C LYS A 66 14.63 2.00 4.71
N GLN A 67 15.53 1.17 4.17
CA GLN A 67 16.70 1.63 3.43
C GLN A 67 16.35 2.33 2.12
N LYS A 68 15.34 1.83 1.39
CA LYS A 68 14.89 2.42 0.11
C LYS A 68 13.90 3.58 0.31
N GLY A 69 13.22 3.59 1.46
CA GLY A 69 12.15 4.51 1.81
C GLY A 69 10.81 4.09 1.19
N VAL A 70 9.72 4.49 1.85
CA VAL A 70 8.37 4.01 1.56
C VAL A 70 7.43 5.20 1.42
N ASP A 71 6.77 5.31 0.27
CA ASP A 71 5.72 6.31 0.03
C ASP A 71 4.32 5.68 0.02
N ALA A 72 4.23 4.38 -0.28
CA ALA A 72 3.00 3.58 -0.20
C ALA A 72 3.34 2.10 -0.01
N ILE A 73 2.45 1.34 0.64
CA ILE A 73 2.53 -0.12 0.75
C ILE A 73 1.41 -0.75 -0.04
N LEU A 74 1.72 -1.80 -0.80
CA LEU A 74 0.76 -2.62 -1.52
C LEU A 74 0.85 -4.07 -1.02
N LEU A 75 -0.14 -4.49 -0.24
CA LEU A 75 -0.30 -5.87 0.20
C LEU A 75 -0.96 -6.67 -0.91
N GLY A 76 -0.28 -7.72 -1.39
CA GLY A 76 -0.83 -8.67 -2.35
C GLY A 76 -1.11 -10.00 -1.66
N ALA A 77 -2.38 -10.31 -1.39
CA ALA A 77 -2.79 -11.64 -0.99
C ALA A 77 -2.82 -12.53 -2.24
N LEU A 78 -1.67 -13.12 -2.58
CA LEU A 78 -1.48 -13.90 -3.81
C LEU A 78 -2.07 -15.31 -3.70
N THR A 79 -2.05 -15.84 -2.49
CA THR A 79 -2.80 -17.02 -2.05
C THR A 79 -3.41 -16.66 -0.68
N TYR A 80 -3.53 -17.60 0.25
CA TYR A 80 -3.83 -17.23 1.62
C TYR A 80 -2.63 -16.45 2.22
N PRO A 81 -2.81 -15.21 2.71
CA PRO A 81 -1.70 -14.39 3.20
C PRO A 81 -1.29 -14.77 4.63
N HIS A 82 -0.03 -14.52 4.98
CA HIS A 82 0.44 -14.59 6.36
C HIS A 82 0.12 -13.27 7.10
N GLU A 83 -0.95 -13.25 7.91
CA GLU A 83 -1.53 -12.00 8.41
C GLU A 83 -0.66 -11.27 9.44
N THR A 84 0.01 -11.99 10.33
CA THR A 84 0.85 -11.41 11.39
C THR A 84 2.07 -10.72 10.78
N ALA A 85 2.84 -11.41 9.94
CA ALA A 85 3.92 -10.83 9.14
C ALA A 85 3.48 -9.59 8.34
N ALA A 86 2.34 -9.64 7.66
CA ALA A 86 1.81 -8.49 6.92
C ALA A 86 1.50 -7.31 7.85
N ALA A 87 0.86 -7.57 8.99
CA ALA A 87 0.52 -6.55 9.97
C ALA A 87 1.77 -5.94 10.62
N ASP A 88 2.82 -6.72 10.86
CA ASP A 88 4.08 -6.24 11.43
C ASP A 88 4.82 -5.32 10.45
N ILE A 89 4.82 -5.65 9.16
CA ILE A 89 5.33 -4.79 8.10
C ILE A 89 4.58 -3.46 8.07
N VAL A 90 3.24 -3.51 8.02
CA VAL A 90 2.41 -2.28 8.00
C VAL A 90 2.62 -1.44 9.26
N HIS A 91 2.72 -2.08 10.42
CA HIS A 91 2.96 -1.42 11.69
C HIS A 91 4.31 -0.68 11.72
N ALA A 92 5.35 -1.24 11.10
CA ALA A 92 6.66 -0.61 11.02
C ALA A 92 6.66 0.71 10.20
N PHE A 93 5.63 0.93 9.38
CA PHE A 93 5.46 2.10 8.51
C PHE A 93 4.12 2.81 8.76
N LYS A 94 3.70 2.92 10.04
CA LYS A 94 2.49 3.66 10.41
C LYS A 94 2.46 5.07 9.79
N GLY A 95 1.30 5.44 9.25
CA GLY A 95 1.09 6.71 8.56
C GLY A 95 1.33 6.66 7.04
N VAL A 96 1.93 5.59 6.52
CA VAL A 96 2.04 5.35 5.08
C VAL A 96 0.72 4.78 4.53
N PRO A 97 0.23 5.24 3.37
CA PRO A 97 -0.94 4.65 2.72
C PRO A 97 -0.75 3.17 2.40
N VAL A 98 -1.74 2.34 2.78
CA VAL A 98 -1.73 0.89 2.54
C VAL A 98 -2.87 0.51 1.60
N GLY A 99 -2.53 -0.16 0.50
CA GLY A 99 -3.48 -0.80 -0.41
C GLY A 99 -3.46 -2.31 -0.18
N LEU A 100 -4.62 -2.95 -0.21
CA LEU A 100 -4.77 -4.41 -0.11
C LEU A 100 -5.53 -4.92 -1.34
N PHE A 101 -4.94 -5.87 -2.07
CA PHE A 101 -5.64 -6.59 -3.13
C PHE A 101 -5.54 -8.10 -2.94
N ALA A 102 -6.52 -8.80 -3.47
CA ALA A 102 -6.52 -10.26 -3.58
C ALA A 102 -6.39 -10.66 -5.06
N THR A 103 -5.85 -11.85 -5.31
CA THR A 103 -5.80 -12.42 -6.65
C THR A 103 -7.08 -13.19 -6.98
N LYS A 104 -7.40 -13.37 -8.25
CA LYS A 104 -8.46 -14.31 -8.64
C LYS A 104 -7.99 -15.74 -8.42
N GLU A 105 -8.90 -16.59 -7.95
CA GLU A 105 -8.61 -18.01 -7.79
C GLU A 105 -8.48 -18.71 -9.15
N PRO A 106 -7.55 -19.67 -9.29
CA PRO A 106 -7.53 -20.53 -10.46
C PRO A 106 -8.76 -21.45 -10.49
N PRO A 107 -9.11 -22.04 -11.65
CA PRO A 107 -10.10 -23.09 -11.71
C PRO A 107 -9.79 -24.23 -10.74
N LEU A 108 -10.84 -24.78 -10.13
CA LEU A 108 -10.72 -25.95 -9.25
C LEU A 108 -10.17 -27.14 -10.04
N PRO A 109 -9.04 -27.74 -9.61
CA PRO A 109 -8.53 -28.94 -10.24
C PRO A 109 -9.44 -30.16 -9.96
N PRO A 110 -9.36 -31.23 -10.78
CA PRO A 110 -10.21 -32.41 -10.64
C PRO A 110 -10.07 -33.16 -9.31
N ASP A 111 -8.92 -33.03 -8.64
CA ASP A 111 -8.65 -33.61 -7.32
C ASP A 111 -9.26 -32.79 -6.16
N GLY A 112 -9.87 -31.64 -6.45
CA GLY A 112 -10.52 -30.76 -5.49
C GLY A 112 -9.55 -29.97 -4.59
N LEU A 113 -8.24 -30.12 -4.77
CA LEU A 113 -7.23 -29.42 -3.97
C LEU A 113 -7.06 -28.00 -4.47
N ARG A 114 -7.44 -27.02 -3.64
CA ARG A 114 -7.32 -25.61 -4.00
C ARG A 114 -5.85 -25.17 -4.01
N LYS A 115 -5.41 -24.62 -5.15
CA LYS A 115 -4.07 -24.00 -5.27
C LYS A 115 -3.92 -22.73 -4.44
N SER A 116 -5.04 -22.05 -4.18
CA SER A 116 -5.08 -20.75 -3.51
C SER A 116 -6.39 -20.60 -2.72
N ASP A 117 -6.36 -19.72 -1.74
CA ASP A 117 -7.55 -19.26 -1.00
C ASP A 117 -7.34 -17.79 -0.58
N SER A 118 -7.00 -16.99 -1.58
CA SER A 118 -6.71 -15.56 -1.45
C SER A 118 -7.93 -14.76 -1.00
N PHE A 119 -9.13 -15.12 -1.43
CA PHE A 119 -10.34 -14.41 -1.01
C PHE A 119 -10.58 -14.55 0.49
N CYS A 120 -10.67 -15.79 1.00
CA CYS A 120 -10.86 -16.04 2.43
C CYS A 120 -9.69 -15.46 3.24
N GLY A 121 -8.46 -15.68 2.76
CA GLY A 121 -7.26 -15.16 3.39
C GLY A 121 -7.22 -13.63 3.46
N THR A 122 -7.72 -12.93 2.45
CA THR A 122 -7.83 -11.46 2.46
C THR A 122 -8.80 -10.96 3.51
N LEU A 123 -9.89 -11.68 3.77
CA LEU A 123 -10.83 -11.34 4.86
C LEU A 123 -10.15 -11.49 6.23
N ALA A 124 -9.37 -12.55 6.42
CA ALA A 124 -8.61 -12.76 7.65
C ALA A 124 -7.53 -11.69 7.87
N LEU A 125 -6.82 -11.31 6.79
CA LEU A 125 -5.85 -10.22 6.82
C LEU A 125 -6.52 -8.88 7.11
N ALA A 126 -7.61 -8.54 6.42
CA ALA A 126 -8.39 -7.33 6.65
C ALA A 126 -8.86 -7.23 8.11
N ALA A 127 -9.37 -8.34 8.67
CA ALA A 127 -9.76 -8.40 10.08
C ALA A 127 -8.57 -8.18 11.03
N THR A 128 -7.40 -8.69 10.69
CA THR A 128 -6.16 -8.51 11.48
C THR A 128 -5.69 -7.05 11.45
N LEU A 129 -5.67 -6.42 10.27
CA LEU A 129 -5.32 -5.00 10.13
C LEU A 129 -6.30 -4.11 10.89
N HIS A 130 -7.61 -4.40 10.79
CA HIS A 130 -8.65 -3.67 11.51
C HIS A 130 -8.48 -3.79 13.04
N LYS A 131 -8.28 -5.00 13.57
CA LYS A 131 -8.05 -5.24 15.01
C LYS A 131 -6.82 -4.50 15.56
N ARG A 132 -5.83 -4.23 14.71
CA ARG A 132 -4.59 -3.53 15.06
C ARG A 132 -4.62 -2.03 14.73
N GLU A 133 -5.77 -1.51 14.32
CA GLU A 133 -5.97 -0.11 13.93
C GLU A 133 -5.00 0.34 12.82
N LEU A 134 -4.73 -0.56 11.86
CA LEU A 134 -3.87 -0.31 10.71
C LEU A 134 -4.77 0.01 9.51
N PRO A 135 -4.95 1.30 9.14
CA PRO A 135 -5.85 1.68 8.07
C PRO A 135 -5.34 1.20 6.71
N PHE A 136 -6.24 0.72 5.87
CA PHE A 136 -5.94 0.28 4.51
C PHE A 136 -7.11 0.55 3.57
N VAL A 137 -6.83 0.57 2.27
CA VAL A 137 -7.83 0.63 1.21
C VAL A 137 -7.89 -0.72 0.51
N PHE A 138 -9.08 -1.33 0.50
CA PHE A 138 -9.29 -2.54 -0.30
C PHE A 138 -9.42 -2.17 -1.79
N LEU A 139 -8.51 -2.70 -2.58
CA LEU A 139 -8.43 -2.44 -4.01
C LEU A 139 -9.32 -3.39 -4.81
N GLY A 140 -9.61 -4.58 -4.29
CA GLY A 140 -10.47 -5.56 -4.94
C GLY A 140 -9.77 -6.88 -5.19
N ILE A 141 -10.47 -7.74 -5.94
CA ILE A 141 -10.00 -9.06 -6.35
C ILE A 141 -9.72 -9.00 -7.85
N HIS A 142 -8.49 -9.28 -8.25
CA HIS A 142 -8.05 -9.09 -9.64
C HIS A 142 -7.14 -10.22 -10.13
N ASP A 143 -7.16 -10.51 -11.43
CA ASP A 143 -5.98 -11.12 -12.05
C ASP A 143 -4.96 -9.98 -12.26
N PRO A 144 -3.69 -10.12 -11.82
CA PRO A 144 -2.65 -9.12 -12.06
C PRO A 144 -2.46 -8.75 -13.54
N ARG A 145 -2.87 -9.61 -14.47
CA ARG A 145 -2.82 -9.39 -15.92
C ARG A 145 -3.96 -8.51 -16.44
N ASP A 146 -5.04 -8.35 -15.67
CA ASP A 146 -6.19 -7.57 -16.07
C ASP A 146 -5.91 -6.07 -15.99
N GLU A 147 -6.34 -5.31 -17.01
CA GLU A 147 -6.25 -3.83 -16.98
C GLU A 147 -7.03 -3.20 -15.81
N SER A 148 -8.03 -3.90 -15.26
CA SER A 148 -8.74 -3.42 -14.06
C SER A 148 -7.83 -3.34 -12.84
N PHE A 149 -6.88 -4.27 -12.70
CA PHE A 149 -5.89 -4.25 -11.62
C PHE A 149 -5.03 -3.00 -11.74
N LEU A 150 -4.49 -2.77 -12.94
CA LEU A 150 -3.61 -1.66 -13.22
C LEU A 150 -4.29 -0.32 -12.94
N ARG A 151 -5.53 -0.12 -13.42
CA ARG A 151 -6.29 1.11 -13.14
C ARG A 151 -6.52 1.35 -11.66
N LYS A 152 -6.77 0.28 -10.89
CA LYS A 152 -7.03 0.41 -9.45
C LYS A 152 -5.76 0.78 -8.69
N VAL A 153 -4.64 0.11 -8.99
CA VAL A 153 -3.35 0.44 -8.37
C VAL A 153 -2.85 1.80 -8.83
N GLU A 154 -3.10 2.20 -10.09
CA GLU A 154 -2.80 3.55 -10.57
C GLU A 154 -3.56 4.62 -9.76
N SER A 155 -4.87 4.44 -9.56
CA SER A 155 -5.67 5.37 -8.76
C SER A 155 -5.14 5.47 -7.32
N PHE A 156 -4.81 4.33 -6.71
CA PHE A 156 -4.21 4.30 -5.37
C PHE A 156 -2.84 4.99 -5.34
N GLY A 157 -1.96 4.68 -6.29
CA GLY A 157 -0.63 5.28 -6.38
C GLY A 157 -0.65 6.79 -6.61
N ARG A 158 -1.60 7.29 -7.41
CA ARG A 158 -1.82 8.73 -7.61
C ARG A 158 -2.32 9.41 -6.33
N ALA A 159 -3.22 8.78 -5.58
CA ALA A 159 -3.65 9.29 -4.27
C ALA A 159 -2.48 9.33 -3.27
N SER A 160 -1.65 8.29 -3.23
CA SER A 160 -0.42 8.27 -2.43
C SER A 160 0.58 9.36 -2.84
N ALA A 161 0.64 9.69 -4.14
CA ALA A 161 1.43 10.82 -4.62
C ALA A 161 0.94 12.16 -4.08
N ILE A 162 -0.37 12.37 -4.03
CA ILE A 162 -0.95 13.58 -3.43
C ILE A 162 -0.59 13.66 -1.94
N ILE A 163 -0.71 12.55 -1.22
CA ILE A 163 -0.34 12.49 0.21
C ILE A 163 1.14 12.81 0.42
N LYS A 164 2.04 12.25 -0.39
CA LYS A 164 3.47 12.57 -0.35
C LYS A 164 3.75 14.05 -0.61
N GLY A 165 3.03 14.65 -1.56
CA GLY A 165 3.22 16.07 -1.92
C GLY A 165 2.64 17.04 -0.90
N LEU A 166 1.54 16.68 -0.24
CA LEU A 166 0.92 17.47 0.82
C LEU A 166 1.62 17.31 2.16
N SER A 167 2.14 16.13 2.45
CA SER A 167 2.77 15.83 3.74
C SER A 167 4.03 16.69 3.94
N GLY A 168 4.04 17.55 4.95
CA GLY A 168 5.14 18.47 5.21
C GLY A 168 5.13 19.74 4.34
N ALA A 169 4.12 19.96 3.52
CA ALA A 169 4.08 21.13 2.65
C ALA A 169 3.90 22.44 3.43
N ARG A 170 4.42 23.52 2.84
CA ARG A 170 4.35 24.88 3.37
C ARG A 170 3.42 25.69 2.48
N ILE A 171 2.30 26.16 3.02
CA ILE A 171 1.27 26.87 2.28
C ILE A 171 1.28 28.33 2.73
N GLY A 172 1.59 29.25 1.81
CA GLY A 172 1.47 30.68 2.06
C GLY A 172 0.00 31.11 2.06
N MET A 173 -0.42 31.83 3.10
CA MET A 173 -1.75 32.42 3.21
C MET A 173 -1.60 33.94 3.21
N ILE A 174 -1.98 34.57 2.10
CA ILE A 174 -1.90 36.02 1.92
C ILE A 174 -3.21 36.65 2.41
N GLY A 175 -3.11 37.43 3.49
CA GLY A 175 -4.27 38.07 4.11
C GLY A 175 -5.25 37.10 4.80
N PRO A 176 -6.28 37.63 5.49
CA PRO A 176 -7.30 36.82 6.14
C PRO A 176 -8.39 36.36 5.17
N ARG A 177 -9.18 35.35 5.58
CA ARG A 177 -10.44 35.02 4.91
C ARG A 177 -11.43 36.20 4.98
N PRO A 178 -12.41 36.30 4.05
CA PRO A 178 -13.52 37.23 4.20
C PRO A 178 -14.28 37.00 5.51
N GLU A 179 -14.66 38.07 6.21
CA GLU A 179 -15.31 38.03 7.54
C GLU A 179 -16.57 37.14 7.55
N THR A 180 -17.45 37.35 6.57
CA THR A 180 -18.76 36.69 6.48
C THR A 180 -18.71 35.30 5.84
N PHE A 181 -17.54 34.85 5.35
CA PHE A 181 -17.43 33.60 4.62
C PHE A 181 -16.83 32.48 5.48
N GLU A 182 -17.66 31.87 6.34
CA GLU A 182 -17.20 30.85 7.29
C GLU A 182 -16.77 29.53 6.64
N MET A 183 -17.32 29.19 5.47
CA MET A 183 -17.02 27.94 4.75
C MET A 183 -15.55 27.79 4.32
N VAL A 184 -14.80 28.89 4.25
CA VAL A 184 -13.37 28.88 3.92
C VAL A 184 -12.46 28.88 5.15
N SER A 185 -13.04 28.79 6.34
CA SER A 185 -12.26 28.55 7.57
C SER A 185 -11.61 27.17 7.53
N PHE A 186 -10.44 27.03 8.15
CA PHE A 186 -9.73 25.77 8.27
C PHE A 186 -9.19 25.58 9.68
N ASN A 187 -8.94 24.33 10.05
CA ASN A 187 -8.37 23.96 11.34
C ASN A 187 -6.89 23.65 11.17
N GLU A 188 -6.02 24.62 11.46
CA GLU A 188 -4.57 24.47 11.32
C GLU A 188 -4.01 23.31 12.15
N HIS A 189 -4.53 23.11 13.38
CA HIS A 189 -4.12 22.00 14.24
C HIS A 189 -4.41 20.64 13.61
N ALA A 190 -5.56 20.49 12.95
CA ALA A 190 -5.91 19.28 12.22
C ALA A 190 -4.98 19.05 11.02
N LEU A 191 -4.61 20.11 10.30
CA LEU A 191 -3.67 20.04 9.18
C LEU A 191 -2.26 19.63 9.64
N ILE A 192 -1.78 20.18 10.77
CA ILE A 192 -0.51 19.79 11.38
C ILE A 192 -0.54 18.31 11.79
N LYS A 193 -1.56 17.87 12.53
CA LYS A 193 -1.64 16.48 13.03
C LYS A 193 -1.74 15.43 11.93
N ARG A 194 -2.46 15.73 10.84
CA ARG A 194 -2.76 14.75 9.79
C ARG A 194 -1.74 14.74 8.65
N PHE A 195 -1.22 15.91 8.30
CA PHE A 195 -0.38 16.08 7.11
C PHE A 195 0.95 16.77 7.43
N ASN A 196 1.24 17.11 8.69
CA ASN A 196 2.42 17.89 9.05
C ASN A 196 2.56 19.17 8.22
N LEU A 197 1.43 19.75 7.81
CA LEU A 197 1.37 20.96 7.00
C LEU A 197 1.73 22.18 7.85
N ARG A 198 2.37 23.16 7.22
CA ARG A 198 2.66 24.47 7.84
C ARG A 198 1.98 25.57 7.05
N ILE A 199 1.08 26.31 7.69
CA ILE A 199 0.54 27.55 7.13
C ILE A 199 1.51 28.68 7.46
N ILE A 200 1.80 29.51 6.45
CA ILE A 200 2.68 30.67 6.57
C ILE A 200 1.81 31.89 6.30
N PRO A 201 1.37 32.62 7.33
CA PRO A 201 0.67 33.88 7.10
C PRO A 201 1.63 34.88 6.47
N ILE A 202 1.18 35.53 5.40
CA ILE A 202 1.91 36.57 4.67
C ILE A 202 1.04 37.82 4.69
N SER A 203 1.63 38.93 5.12
CA SER A 203 0.97 40.23 5.13
C SER A 203 0.71 40.73 3.70
N LEU A 204 -0.41 41.41 3.48
CA LEU A 204 -0.67 42.10 2.20
C LEU A 204 0.36 43.20 1.89
N TYR A 205 1.07 43.69 2.90
CA TYR A 205 2.15 44.67 2.71
C TYR A 205 3.45 44.04 2.18
N GLU A 206 3.59 42.71 2.25
CA GLU A 206 4.79 41.97 1.84
C GLU A 206 4.69 41.37 0.42
N THR A 207 3.55 41.55 -0.25
CA THR A 207 3.24 41.05 -1.60
C THR A 207 3.24 42.15 -2.63
#